data_AF-A0A7X7GGF9-F1
#
_entry.id   AF-A0A7X7GGF9-F1
#
_cell.length_a   1.000
_cell.length_b   1.000
_cell.length_c   1.000
_cell.angle_alpha   90.00
_cell.angle_beta   90.00
_cell.angle_gamma   90.00
#
_symmetry.space_group_name_H-M   'P 1'
#
loop_
_entity.id
_entity.type
_entity.pdbx_description
1 polymer ?
#
loop_
_entity_poly.entity_id
_entity_poly.type
_entity_poly.pdbx_seq_one_letter_code
_entity_poly.pdbx_strand_id
1 'polypeptide(L)'
;FTGLDISDPQQLMDRAMELGLMHNDDPSQGMTFPNLETLLEDQGVPCHLENGTIDSLKEKLDAGYGVTAMVDSGEIWYPDTETVEDDAPDHFLVVAGIDEARGVVILSDPGSETGNQLEVSIEQFENAWQDSDCQMLVSDEIDPDLAGTAPEPVDETGMASESKPPWAIANLA
;
A
#
# COMPACT_ATOMS: atom_id res chain seq x y z
N PHE A 1 -15.60 12.41 -4.33
CA PHE A 1 -16.14 11.94 -3.05
C PHE A 1 -17.43 11.15 -3.26
N THR A 2 -17.34 9.82 -3.31
CA THR A 2 -18.49 8.90 -3.51
C THR A 2 -19.18 8.51 -2.19
N GLY A 3 -18.56 8.76 -1.03
CA GLY A 3 -19.17 8.54 0.28
C GLY A 3 -19.40 7.06 0.64
N LEU A 4 -18.71 6.14 -0.03
CA LEU A 4 -18.74 4.72 0.32
C LEU A 4 -17.61 4.41 1.29
N ASP A 5 -17.98 3.98 2.49
CA ASP A 5 -17.09 3.32 3.42
C ASP A 5 -16.78 1.94 2.83
N ILE A 6 -15.54 1.73 2.36
CA ILE A 6 -15.07 0.42 1.91
C ILE A 6 -14.75 -0.40 3.17
N SER A 7 -15.76 -0.67 3.98
CA SER A 7 -15.62 -1.42 5.23
C SER A 7 -15.74 -2.93 5.06
N ASP A 8 -15.95 -3.39 3.82
CA ASP A 8 -16.03 -4.80 3.48
C ASP A 8 -15.14 -5.15 2.27
N PRO A 9 -14.00 -5.84 2.48
CA PRO A 9 -13.13 -6.25 1.39
C PRO A 9 -13.81 -7.21 0.40
N GLN A 10 -14.89 -7.90 0.80
CA GLN A 10 -15.65 -8.73 -0.15
C GLN A 10 -16.36 -7.89 -1.20
N GLN A 11 -16.77 -6.66 -0.90
CA GLN A 11 -17.39 -5.78 -1.90
C GLN A 11 -16.40 -5.37 -2.99
N LEU A 12 -15.13 -5.13 -2.63
CA LEU A 12 -14.07 -4.88 -3.61
C LEU A 12 -13.79 -6.11 -4.47
N MET A 13 -13.72 -7.30 -3.85
CA MET A 13 -13.53 -8.55 -4.59
C MET A 13 -14.69 -8.84 -5.55
N ASP A 14 -15.93 -8.72 -5.08
CA ASP A 14 -17.13 -8.88 -5.91
C ASP A 14 -17.13 -7.90 -7.09
N ARG A 15 -16.72 -6.64 -6.84
CA ARG A 15 -16.62 -5.64 -7.89
C ARG A 15 -15.51 -5.95 -8.90
N ALA A 16 -14.35 -6.41 -8.43
CA ALA A 16 -13.25 -6.85 -9.31
C ALA A 16 -13.68 -8.02 -10.20
N MET A 17 -14.42 -8.99 -9.65
CA MET A 17 -15.00 -10.10 -10.41
C MET A 17 -16.05 -9.63 -11.42
N GLU A 18 -16.92 -8.70 -11.04
CA GLU A 18 -17.94 -8.12 -11.94
C GLU A 18 -17.29 -7.39 -13.14
N LEU A 19 -16.18 -6.71 -12.90
CA LEU A 19 -15.42 -5.98 -13.92
C LEU A 19 -14.48 -6.88 -14.74
N GLY A 20 -14.31 -8.16 -14.38
CA GLY A 20 -13.40 -9.09 -15.06
C GLY A 20 -11.92 -8.75 -14.85
N LEU A 21 -11.59 -8.21 -13.67
CA LEU A 21 -10.25 -7.71 -13.34
C LEU A 21 -9.31 -8.79 -12.78
N MET A 22 -9.84 -9.96 -12.43
CA MET A 22 -9.03 -11.09 -11.96
C MET A 22 -8.46 -11.87 -13.14
N HIS A 23 -7.22 -12.35 -13.01
CA HIS A 23 -6.60 -13.13 -14.08
C HIS A 23 -7.40 -14.42 -14.35
N ASN A 24 -7.80 -14.63 -15.61
CA ASN A 24 -8.67 -15.75 -16.04
C ASN A 24 -9.99 -15.89 -15.26
N ASP A 25 -10.55 -14.78 -14.76
CA ASP A 25 -11.74 -14.78 -13.90
C ASP A 25 -11.58 -15.67 -12.63
N ASP A 26 -10.34 -15.86 -12.17
CA ASP A 26 -10.01 -16.68 -11.01
C ASP A 26 -9.37 -15.80 -9.91
N PRO A 27 -10.04 -15.59 -8.76
CA PRO A 27 -9.50 -14.76 -7.70
C PRO A 27 -8.22 -15.31 -7.07
N SER A 28 -7.94 -16.61 -7.24
CA SER A 28 -6.68 -17.21 -6.77
C SER A 28 -5.47 -16.84 -7.63
N GLN A 29 -5.69 -16.30 -8.82
CA GLN A 29 -4.63 -15.87 -9.74
C GLN A 29 -4.27 -14.39 -9.60
N GLY A 30 -4.94 -13.67 -8.70
CA GLY A 30 -4.67 -12.27 -8.42
C GLY A 30 -5.11 -11.31 -9.54
N MET A 31 -4.56 -10.10 -9.47
CA MET A 31 -4.89 -8.96 -10.32
C MET A 31 -3.59 -8.28 -10.76
N THR A 32 -3.60 -7.61 -11.91
CA THR A 32 -2.46 -6.82 -12.39
C THR A 32 -2.55 -5.37 -11.92
N PHE A 33 -1.45 -4.61 -11.96
CA PHE A 33 -1.47 -3.19 -11.59
C PHE A 33 -2.46 -2.34 -12.41
N PRO A 34 -2.56 -2.48 -13.74
CA PRO A 34 -3.57 -1.77 -14.54
C PRO A 34 -5.01 -2.12 -14.14
N ASN A 35 -5.24 -3.36 -13.70
CA ASN A 35 -6.54 -3.78 -13.21
C ASN A 35 -6.81 -3.22 -11.80
N LEU A 36 -5.79 -3.09 -10.95
CA LEU A 36 -5.89 -2.41 -9.66
C LEU A 36 -6.23 -0.93 -9.84
N GLU A 37 -5.54 -0.24 -10.75
CA GLU A 37 -5.84 1.15 -11.15
C GLU A 37 -7.31 1.28 -11.58
N THR A 38 -7.76 0.42 -12.49
CA THR A 38 -9.17 0.39 -12.94
C THR A 38 -10.14 0.19 -11.77
N LEU A 39 -9.83 -0.70 -10.83
CA LEU A 39 -10.67 -0.95 -9.67
C LEU A 39 -10.72 0.28 -8.76
N LEU A 40 -9.58 0.89 -8.45
CA LEU A 40 -9.51 2.06 -7.57
C LEU A 40 -10.22 3.27 -8.19
N GLU A 41 -10.04 3.51 -9.49
CA GLU A 41 -10.78 4.55 -10.23
C GLU A 41 -12.30 4.32 -10.19
N ASP A 42 -12.74 3.07 -10.38
CA ASP A 42 -14.16 2.68 -10.28
C ASP A 42 -14.73 2.93 -8.87
N GLN A 43 -13.90 2.79 -7.83
CA GLN A 43 -14.26 3.10 -6.45
C GLN A 43 -14.16 4.60 -6.11
N GLY A 44 -13.72 5.43 -7.07
CA GLY A 44 -13.61 6.88 -6.92
C GLY A 44 -12.31 7.35 -6.27
N VAL A 45 -11.26 6.52 -6.33
CA VAL A 45 -9.89 6.85 -5.95
C VAL A 45 -9.06 7.02 -7.23
N PRO A 46 -8.95 8.24 -7.77
CA PRO A 46 -8.14 8.49 -8.97
C PRO A 46 -6.66 8.23 -8.65
N CYS A 47 -5.99 7.53 -9.54
CA CYS A 47 -4.60 7.12 -9.38
C CYS A 47 -3.95 6.86 -10.73
N HIS A 48 -2.62 6.76 -10.74
CA HIS A 48 -1.85 6.42 -11.91
C HIS A 48 -0.70 5.47 -11.57
N LEU A 49 -0.28 4.67 -12.54
CA LEU A 49 0.93 3.88 -12.47
C LEU A 49 2.16 4.72 -12.86
N GLU A 50 3.22 4.59 -12.08
CA GLU A 50 4.54 5.11 -12.42
C GLU A 50 5.66 4.21 -11.89
N ASN A 51 6.87 4.38 -12.42
CA ASN A 51 8.08 3.78 -11.87
C ASN A 51 8.80 4.80 -10.99
N GLY A 52 9.44 4.34 -9.93
CA GLY A 52 10.07 5.23 -8.94
C GLY A 52 11.46 4.83 -8.48
N THR A 53 11.94 5.58 -7.50
CA THR A 53 13.07 5.30 -6.63
C THR A 53 12.65 5.49 -5.17
N ILE A 54 13.48 5.09 -4.22
CA ILE A 54 13.25 5.39 -2.79
C ILE A 54 13.04 6.89 -2.55
N ASP A 55 13.84 7.74 -3.20
CA ASP A 55 13.73 9.19 -3.09
C ASP A 55 12.37 9.70 -3.61
N SER A 56 11.93 9.26 -4.80
CA SER A 56 10.64 9.70 -5.33
C SER A 56 9.47 9.16 -4.52
N LEU A 57 9.57 7.92 -4.03
CA LEU A 57 8.59 7.32 -3.14
C LEU A 57 8.45 8.15 -1.86
N LYS A 58 9.57 8.53 -1.25
CA LYS A 58 9.60 9.42 -0.09
C LYS A 58 8.94 10.77 -0.39
N GLU A 59 9.28 11.43 -1.50
CA GLU A 59 8.68 12.70 -1.87
C GLU A 59 7.15 12.62 -1.97
N LYS A 60 6.62 11.51 -2.50
CA LYS A 60 5.17 11.29 -2.60
C LYS A 60 4.54 11.11 -1.22
N LEU A 61 5.14 10.29 -0.37
CA LEU A 61 4.64 10.05 1.00
C LEU A 61 4.68 11.33 1.84
N ASP A 62 5.76 12.11 1.77
CA ASP A 62 5.90 13.40 2.48
C ASP A 62 4.85 14.42 1.99
N ALA A 63 4.44 14.35 0.72
CA ALA A 63 3.38 15.19 0.16
C ALA A 63 1.96 14.70 0.50
N GLY A 64 1.81 13.51 1.09
CA GLY A 64 0.53 12.93 1.48
C GLY A 64 -0.17 12.14 0.37
N TYR A 65 0.56 11.68 -0.65
CA TYR A 65 -0.01 10.75 -1.62
C TYR A 65 -0.09 9.33 -1.03
N GLY A 66 -1.17 8.62 -1.31
CA GLY A 66 -1.24 7.18 -1.08
C GLY A 66 -0.40 6.45 -2.11
N VAL A 67 0.41 5.48 -1.67
CA VAL A 67 1.29 4.70 -2.56
C VAL A 67 1.15 3.21 -2.30
N THR A 68 0.89 2.46 -3.37
CA THR A 68 0.89 0.99 -3.40
C THR A 68 2.06 0.52 -4.27
N ALA A 69 2.91 -0.36 -3.75
CA ALA A 69 4.04 -0.93 -4.49
C ALA A 69 3.75 -2.38 -4.89
N MET A 70 4.33 -2.82 -6.00
CA MET A 70 4.40 -4.24 -6.38
C MET A 70 5.77 -4.76 -5.99
N VAL A 71 5.81 -5.82 -5.20
CA VAL A 71 7.06 -6.42 -4.73
C VAL A 71 7.05 -7.92 -4.97
N ASP A 72 8.24 -8.51 -4.96
CA ASP A 72 8.39 -9.93 -4.66
C ASP A 72 8.11 -10.15 -3.15
N SER A 73 7.03 -10.87 -2.85
CA SER A 73 6.66 -11.16 -1.46
C SER A 73 7.59 -12.15 -0.76
N GLY A 74 8.27 -13.03 -1.51
CA GLY A 74 9.25 -13.99 -0.99
C GLY A 74 10.42 -13.29 -0.32
N GLU A 75 10.92 -12.22 -0.94
CA GLU A 75 11.99 -11.39 -0.38
C GLU A 75 11.58 -10.62 0.87
N ILE A 76 10.30 -10.25 1.00
CA ILE A 76 9.77 -9.56 2.19
C ILE A 76 9.51 -10.55 3.33
N TRP A 77 8.81 -11.65 3.07
CA TRP A 77 8.36 -12.59 4.09
C TRP A 77 9.42 -13.59 4.51
N TYR A 78 10.32 -13.97 3.60
CA TYR A 78 11.29 -15.04 3.83
C TYR A 78 12.70 -14.73 3.28
N PRO A 79 13.30 -13.57 3.65
CA PRO A 79 14.56 -13.06 3.09
C PRO A 79 15.76 -14.02 3.23
N ASP A 80 15.73 -14.92 4.22
CA ASP A 80 16.82 -15.87 4.48
C ASP A 80 16.65 -17.22 3.75
N THR A 81 15.53 -17.45 3.05
CA THR A 81 15.17 -18.76 2.48
C THR A 81 15.15 -18.81 0.95
N GLU A 82 15.22 -17.64 0.31
CA GLU A 82 15.46 -17.43 -1.11
C GLU A 82 16.87 -17.94 -1.47
N THR A 83 17.00 -19.26 -1.64
CA THR A 83 18.26 -19.88 -2.10
C THR A 83 18.45 -19.73 -3.61
N VAL A 84 17.40 -19.37 -4.34
CA VAL A 84 17.37 -19.05 -5.77
C VAL A 84 16.31 -17.96 -5.96
N GLU A 85 16.77 -16.74 -6.20
CA GLU A 85 15.99 -15.57 -6.62
C GLU A 85 15.20 -15.91 -7.90
N ASP A 86 13.88 -15.67 -7.90
CA ASP A 86 13.01 -15.93 -9.05
C ASP A 86 12.60 -14.65 -9.82
N ASP A 87 13.03 -13.47 -9.33
CA ASP A 87 12.76 -12.13 -9.86
C ASP A 87 11.26 -11.92 -10.17
N ALA A 88 10.36 -12.50 -9.36
CA ALA A 88 8.94 -12.60 -9.69
C ALA A 88 8.06 -11.70 -8.80
N PRO A 89 7.80 -10.44 -9.20
CA PRO A 89 6.89 -9.58 -8.46
C PRO A 89 5.47 -10.15 -8.50
N ASP A 90 4.91 -10.44 -7.33
CA ASP A 90 3.64 -11.17 -7.20
C ASP A 90 2.66 -10.55 -6.21
N HIS A 91 3.05 -9.48 -5.52
CA HIS A 91 2.28 -8.96 -4.40
C HIS A 91 2.18 -7.44 -4.34
N PHE A 92 0.98 -6.95 -4.00
CA PHE A 92 0.74 -5.54 -3.73
C PHE A 92 0.70 -5.26 -2.24
N LEU A 93 1.36 -4.18 -1.84
CA LEU A 93 1.31 -3.68 -0.48
C LEU A 93 1.24 -2.15 -0.46
N VAL A 94 0.78 -1.61 0.67
CA VAL A 94 0.75 -0.15 0.89
C VAL A 94 2.02 0.27 1.59
N VAL A 95 2.70 1.28 1.05
CA VAL A 95 3.82 1.93 1.73
C VAL A 95 3.25 3.02 2.64
N ALA A 96 3.32 2.80 3.95
CA ALA A 96 2.77 3.72 4.94
C ALA A 96 3.77 4.82 5.35
N GLY A 97 5.07 4.60 5.15
CA GLY A 97 6.08 5.59 5.47
C GLY A 97 7.51 5.09 5.25
N ILE A 98 8.46 6.03 5.30
CA ILE A 98 9.90 5.74 5.27
C ILE A 98 10.56 6.48 6.44
N ASP A 99 11.26 5.73 7.30
CA ASP A 99 12.08 6.27 8.37
C ASP A 99 13.56 6.12 8.01
N GLU A 100 14.13 7.15 7.39
CA GLU A 100 15.53 7.17 6.97
C GLU A 100 16.50 7.14 8.16
N ALA A 101 16.09 7.63 9.33
CA ALA A 101 16.95 7.63 10.52
C ALA A 101 17.15 6.22 11.07
N ARG A 102 16.13 5.37 10.96
CA ARG A 102 16.18 3.95 11.30
C ARG A 102 16.54 3.07 10.10
N GLY A 103 16.46 3.59 8.88
CA GLY A 103 16.73 2.86 7.65
C GLY A 103 15.65 1.84 7.31
N VAL A 104 14.38 2.14 7.62
CA VAL A 104 13.26 1.21 7.43
C VAL A 104 12.13 1.80 6.59
N VAL A 105 11.44 0.93 5.86
CA VAL A 105 10.15 1.19 5.21
C VAL A 105 9.05 0.58 6.08
N ILE A 106 7.99 1.34 6.32
CA ILE A 106 6.83 0.92 7.11
C ILE A 106 5.73 0.54 6.11
N LEU A 107 5.24 -0.69 6.22
CA LEU A 107 4.32 -1.31 5.28
C LEU A 107 2.96 -1.61 5.94
N SER A 108 1.92 -1.58 5.14
CA SER A 108 0.64 -2.24 5.42
C SER A 108 0.45 -3.33 4.38
N ASP A 109 0.79 -4.54 4.77
CA ASP A 109 0.83 -5.72 3.92
C ASP A 109 -0.39 -6.65 4.18
N PRO A 110 -1.30 -6.81 3.20
CA PRO A 110 -2.48 -7.64 3.36
C PRO A 110 -2.20 -9.15 3.28
N GLY A 111 -1.03 -9.57 2.81
CA GLY A 111 -0.64 -10.99 2.69
C GLY A 111 -0.12 -11.60 3.99
N SER A 112 0.12 -10.78 5.02
CA SER A 112 0.63 -11.20 6.32
C SER A 112 -0.33 -10.86 7.45
N GLU A 113 -0.57 -11.81 8.37
CA GLU A 113 -1.39 -11.58 9.58
C GLU A 113 -0.82 -10.46 10.47
N THR A 114 0.48 -10.20 10.37
CA THR A 114 1.19 -9.13 11.08
C THR A 114 1.72 -8.05 10.14
N GLY A 115 1.13 -7.93 8.94
CA GLY A 115 1.63 -7.02 7.91
C GLY A 115 1.34 -5.54 8.15
N ASN A 116 0.48 -5.20 9.12
CA ASN A 116 0.22 -3.82 9.48
C ASN A 116 1.36 -3.23 10.32
N GLN A 117 1.92 -2.10 9.88
CA GLN A 117 3.14 -1.49 10.43
C GLN A 117 4.35 -2.44 10.40
N LEU A 118 4.40 -3.32 9.40
CA LEU A 118 5.57 -4.16 9.17
C LEU A 118 6.74 -3.26 8.80
N GLU A 119 7.85 -3.39 9.51
CA GLU A 119 9.08 -2.65 9.23
C GLU A 119 10.09 -3.59 8.57
N VAL A 120 10.53 -3.20 7.37
CA VAL A 120 11.63 -3.87 6.64
C VAL A 120 12.74 -2.87 6.39
N SER A 121 13.98 -3.33 6.19
CA SER A 121 15.05 -2.40 5.83
C SER A 121 14.78 -1.78 4.46
N ILE A 122 15.25 -0.55 4.25
CA ILE A 122 15.15 0.11 2.93
C ILE A 122 15.80 -0.76 1.84
N GLU A 123 16.95 -1.39 2.15
CA GLU A 123 17.64 -2.27 1.22
C GLU A 123 16.81 -3.50 0.86
N GLN A 124 16.16 -4.15 1.84
CA GLN A 124 15.31 -5.31 1.58
C GLN A 124 14.09 -4.93 0.74
N PHE A 125 13.45 -3.80 1.05
CA PHE A 125 12.32 -3.32 0.26
C PHE A 125 12.73 -2.94 -1.16
N GLU A 126 13.86 -2.24 -1.33
CA GLU A 126 14.33 -1.78 -2.63
C GLU A 126 14.68 -2.96 -3.56
N ASN A 127 15.29 -4.03 -3.03
CA ASN A 127 15.56 -5.25 -3.81
C ASN A 127 14.23 -5.89 -4.28
N ALA A 128 13.31 -6.18 -3.35
CA ALA A 128 12.03 -6.79 -3.68
C ALA A 128 11.17 -5.96 -4.64
N TRP A 129 11.29 -4.63 -4.56
CA TRP A 129 10.58 -3.69 -5.42
C TRP A 129 11.22 -3.58 -6.81
N GLN A 130 12.53 -3.77 -6.92
CA GLN A 130 13.28 -3.70 -8.17
C GLN A 130 12.84 -4.75 -9.18
N ASP A 131 12.33 -5.90 -8.74
CA ASP A 131 11.83 -6.97 -9.60
C ASP A 131 10.59 -6.57 -10.41
N SER A 132 9.88 -5.55 -9.94
CA SER A 132 8.79 -4.91 -10.67
C SER A 132 9.22 -3.71 -11.54
N ASP A 133 10.52 -3.49 -11.74
CA ASP A 133 11.09 -2.22 -12.24
C ASP A 133 10.74 -1.02 -11.33
N CYS A 134 10.58 -1.24 -10.03
CA CYS A 134 10.11 -0.25 -9.06
C CYS A 134 8.74 0.35 -9.43
N GLN A 135 7.78 -0.48 -9.84
CA GLN A 135 6.43 -0.05 -10.16
C GLN A 135 5.63 0.32 -8.90
N MET A 136 4.93 1.45 -8.96
CA MET A 136 4.02 1.89 -7.93
C MET A 136 2.75 2.51 -8.53
N LEU A 137 1.65 2.38 -7.79
CA LEU A 137 0.40 3.07 -8.03
C LEU A 137 0.28 4.21 -7.02
N VAL A 138 0.09 5.43 -7.53
CA VAL A 138 0.06 6.65 -6.73
C VAL A 138 -1.29 7.32 -6.87
N SER A 139 -1.89 7.74 -5.76
CA SER A 139 -3.12 8.53 -5.80
C SER A 139 -2.90 9.87 -6.50
N ASP A 140 -3.92 10.37 -7.21
CA ASP A 140 -3.84 11.68 -7.86
C ASP A 140 -4.09 12.83 -6.88
N GLU A 141 -4.82 12.52 -5.80
CA GLU A 141 -5.15 13.46 -4.72
C GLU A 141 -4.28 13.17 -3.49
N ILE A 142 -3.87 14.24 -2.79
CA ILE A 142 -3.20 14.14 -1.50
C ILE A 142 -4.24 14.01 -0.38
N ASP A 143 -3.91 13.22 0.63
CA ASP A 143 -4.61 13.20 1.91
C ASP A 143 -3.71 13.89 2.96
N PRO A 144 -4.13 15.04 3.53
CA PRO A 144 -3.38 15.71 4.58
C PRO A 144 -3.08 14.82 5.79
N ASP A 145 -3.91 13.81 6.05
CA ASP A 145 -3.70 12.86 7.15
C ASP A 145 -2.58 11.84 6.85
N LEU A 146 -2.19 11.69 5.57
CA LEU A 146 -1.05 10.88 5.15
C LEU A 146 0.25 11.70 5.05
N ALA A 147 0.17 13.03 4.95
CA ALA A 147 1.33 13.89 4.81
C ALA A 147 2.17 13.88 6.11
N GLY A 148 3.34 13.22 6.06
CA GLY A 148 4.38 13.32 7.08
C GLY A 148 3.88 13.18 8.51
N THR A 149 3.34 12.00 8.89
CA THR A 149 3.12 11.65 10.30
C THR A 149 4.46 11.41 11.01
N ALA A 150 5.17 12.49 11.31
CA ALA A 150 5.97 12.52 12.53
C ALA A 150 5.02 12.21 13.70
N PRO A 151 5.42 11.39 14.69
CA PRO A 151 4.57 11.17 15.86
C PRO A 151 4.39 12.52 16.57
N GLU A 152 3.22 13.14 16.41
CA GLU A 152 2.82 14.32 17.15
C GLU A 152 2.97 14.02 18.66
N PRO A 153 3.66 14.88 19.44
CA PRO A 153 3.67 14.73 20.88
C PRO A 153 2.23 14.94 21.38
N VAL A 154 1.66 13.92 22.01
CA VAL A 154 0.32 13.98 22.60
C VAL A 154 0.22 15.14 23.59
N ASP A 155 -0.34 16.27 23.17
CA ASP A 155 -0.73 17.37 24.06
C ASP A 155 -2.09 17.05 24.68
N GLU A 156 -2.07 16.71 25.96
CA GLU A 156 -3.20 16.20 26.74
C GLU A 156 -4.28 17.26 27.08
N THR A 157 -4.44 18.33 26.29
CA THR A 157 -5.46 19.35 26.56
C THR A 157 -6.17 19.93 25.33
N GLY A 158 -7.29 19.33 24.94
CA GLY A 158 -8.27 20.02 24.09
C GLY A 158 -9.27 19.10 23.38
N MET A 159 -10.50 19.03 23.90
CA MET A 159 -11.57 18.24 23.32
C MET A 159 -12.13 18.81 22.01
N ALA A 160 -12.51 17.88 21.14
CA ALA A 160 -13.55 17.93 20.09
C ALA A 160 -13.20 18.53 18.71
N SER A 161 -12.84 17.62 17.78
CA SER A 161 -13.50 17.48 16.48
C SER A 161 -13.28 16.06 15.96
N GLU A 162 -14.21 15.16 16.28
CA GLU A 162 -14.26 13.81 15.73
C GLU A 162 -14.64 13.87 14.25
N SER A 163 -13.72 13.43 13.39
CA SER A 163 -14.01 12.79 12.11
C SER A 163 -12.78 11.93 11.79
N LYS A 164 -12.71 10.75 12.40
CA LYS A 164 -11.67 9.76 12.12
C LYS A 164 -11.82 9.34 10.64
N PRO A 165 -10.79 9.44 9.79
CA PRO A 165 -10.90 9.04 8.40
C PRO A 165 -11.08 7.51 8.31
N PRO A 166 -11.85 7.01 7.32
CA PRO A 166 -12.27 5.60 7.24
C PRO A 166 -11.12 4.61 6.96
N TRP A 167 -9.91 5.08 6.63
CA TRP A 167 -8.75 4.21 6.42
C TRP A 167 -8.03 3.80 7.73
N ALA A 168 -8.34 4.45 8.85
CA ALA A 168 -7.74 4.12 10.14
C ALA A 168 -8.42 2.85 10.72
N ILE A 169 -7.87 1.70 10.31
CA ILE A 169 -8.17 0.33 10.74
C ILE A 169 -8.77 0.34 12.16
N ALA A 170 -10.04 -0.02 12.26
CA ALA A 170 -10.69 -0.23 13.53
C ALA A 170 -10.01 -1.42 14.21
N ASN A 171 -9.44 -1.18 15.40
CA ASN A 171 -8.98 -2.24 16.29
C ASN A 171 -10.13 -3.23 16.52
N LEU A 172 -9.99 -4.45 15.99
CA LEU A 172 -10.88 -5.56 16.29
C LEU A 172 -10.40 -6.15 17.62
N ALA A 173 -11.21 -5.95 18.67
CA ALA A 173 -11.09 -6.63 19.95
C ALA A 173 -11.69 -8.05 19.89
#